data_AF-A0A7Y2C2U1-F1
#
_entry.id   AF-A0A7Y2C2U1-F1
#
_cell.length_a   1.000
_cell.length_b   1.000
_cell.length_c   1.000
_cell.angle_alpha   90.00
_cell.angle_beta   90.00
_cell.angle_gamma   90.00
#
_symmetry.space_group_name_H-M   'P 1'
#
loop_
_entity.id
_entity.type
_entity.pdbx_description
1 polymer ?
#
loop_
_entity_poly.entity_id
_entity_poly.type
_entity_poly.pdbx_seq_one_letter_code
_entity_poly.pdbx_strand_id
1 'polypeptide(L)'
;MRIINRILLGFGILLFIGALLVFRPVPIVKEEKALTKLGTVERIYEGGVKDVVFRLEGDPTRYYINRGLENDLNLETLRADLLGKNVTIKYPKYWTPLDPKNCIRHLSKLEFEGRVIFNELK
;
A
#
# COMPACT_ATOMS: atom_id res chain seq x y z
N MET A 1 29.92 1.52 35.20
CA MET A 1 28.47 1.75 35.40
C MET A 1 27.91 2.94 34.61
N ARG A 2 28.44 4.18 34.76
CA ARG A 2 27.89 5.36 34.06
C ARG A 2 27.94 5.30 32.52
N ILE A 3 28.99 4.72 31.94
CA ILE A 3 29.13 4.58 30.47
C ILE A 3 28.10 3.59 29.91
N ILE A 4 27.95 2.43 30.56
CA ILE A 4 26.96 1.40 30.19
C ILE A 4 25.55 2.00 30.21
N ASN A 5 25.21 2.78 31.25
CA ASN A 5 23.90 3.43 31.34
C ASN A 5 23.65 4.44 30.19
N ARG A 6 24.68 5.18 29.75
CA ARG A 6 24.57 6.09 28.60
C ARG A 6 24.39 5.34 27.28
N ILE A 7 25.07 4.21 27.11
CA ILE A 7 24.92 3.36 25.92
C ILE A 7 23.51 2.76 25.87
N LEU A 8 23.02 2.21 26.99
CA LEU A 8 21.67 1.67 27.08
C LEU A 8 20.61 2.74 26.83
N LEU A 9 20.80 3.95 27.38
CA LEU A 9 19.91 5.07 27.12
C LEU A 9 19.90 5.47 25.63
N GLY A 10 21.07 5.57 25.01
CA GLY A 10 21.18 5.87 23.58
C GLY A 10 20.50 4.80 22.71
N PHE A 11 20.70 3.53 23.02
CA PHE A 11 20.04 2.42 22.34
C PHE A 11 18.51 2.44 22.54
N GLY A 12 18.04 2.75 23.74
CA GLY A 12 16.62 2.92 24.04
C GLY A 12 15.98 4.04 23.22
N ILE A 13 16.65 5.20 23.11
CA ILE A 13 16.19 6.31 22.28
C ILE A 13 16.13 5.90 20.80
N LEU A 14 17.15 5.20 20.30
CA LEU A 14 17.17 4.71 18.91
C LEU A 14 16.01 3.75 18.63
N LEU A 15 15.75 2.80 19.52
CA LEU A 15 14.61 1.89 19.41
C LEU A 15 13.28 2.64 19.45
N PHE A 16 13.16 3.65 20.32
CA PHE A 16 11.96 4.46 20.40
C PHE A 16 11.70 5.25 19.11
N ILE A 17 12.72 5.89 18.54
CA ILE A 17 12.60 6.58 17.24
C ILE A 17 12.24 5.58 16.14
N GLY A 18 12.86 4.40 16.12
CA GLY A 18 12.53 3.32 15.19
C GLY A 18 11.06 2.90 15.28
N ALA A 19 10.54 2.74 16.51
CA ALA A 19 9.14 2.43 16.75
C ALA A 19 8.21 3.54 16.23
N LEU A 20 8.53 4.81 16.46
CA LEU A 20 7.73 5.92 15.94
C LEU A 20 7.65 5.93 14.40
N LEU A 21 8.71 5.52 13.71
CA LEU A 21 8.72 5.40 12.25
C LEU A 21 7.91 4.21 11.75
N VAL A 22 7.98 3.07 12.45
CA VAL A 22 7.23 1.84 12.10
C VAL A 22 5.74 2.01 12.33
N PHE A 23 5.33 2.59 13.46
CA PHE A 23 3.93 2.75 13.84
C PHE A 23 3.27 4.00 13.24
N ARG A 24 3.97 4.75 12.37
CA ARG A 24 3.37 5.86 11.64
C ARG A 24 2.25 5.34 10.72
N PRO A 25 1.02 5.85 10.81
CA PRO A 25 -0.07 5.39 9.95
C PRO A 25 0.18 5.76 8.49
N VAL A 26 -0.40 4.97 7.58
CA VAL A 26 -0.46 5.31 6.16
C VAL A 26 -1.26 6.62 6.02
N PRO A 27 -0.73 7.64 5.32
CA PRO A 27 -1.39 8.92 5.23
C PRO A 27 -2.63 8.82 4.32
N ILE A 28 -3.76 9.31 4.82
CA ILE A 28 -4.96 9.52 4.02
C ILE A 28 -4.80 10.85 3.30
N VAL A 29 -4.82 10.83 1.98
CA VAL A 29 -4.60 12.01 1.13
C VAL A 29 -5.87 12.36 0.35
N LYS A 30 -5.97 13.64 -0.04
CA LYS A 30 -6.94 14.06 -1.06
C LYS A 30 -6.51 13.55 -2.44
N GLU A 31 -7.47 13.40 -3.35
CA GLU A 31 -7.21 12.82 -4.66
C GLU A 31 -6.13 13.58 -5.46
N GLU A 32 -6.09 14.91 -5.39
CA GLU A 32 -5.09 15.73 -6.10
C GLU A 32 -3.65 15.54 -5.59
N LYS A 33 -3.47 14.94 -4.41
CA LYS A 33 -2.15 14.63 -3.82
C LYS A 33 -1.76 13.17 -3.96
N ALA A 34 -2.65 12.32 -4.47
CA ALA A 34 -2.36 10.92 -4.72
C ALA A 34 -1.42 10.79 -5.93
N LEU A 35 -0.49 9.84 -5.85
CA LEU A 35 0.30 9.43 -7.00
C LEU A 35 -0.54 8.53 -7.88
N THR A 36 -0.43 8.71 -9.19
CA THR A 36 -1.16 7.92 -10.19
C THR A 36 -0.21 6.96 -10.89
N LYS A 37 -0.65 5.72 -11.08
CA LYS A 37 0.03 4.69 -11.85
C LYS A 37 -0.93 4.05 -12.84
N LEU A 38 -0.56 4.09 -14.12
CA LEU A 38 -1.21 3.35 -15.19
C LEU A 38 -0.43 2.05 -15.44
N GLY A 39 -1.12 0.94 -15.67
CA GLY A 39 -0.48 -0.29 -16.12
C GLY A 39 -1.42 -1.46 -16.32
N THR A 40 -0.94 -2.46 -17.06
CA THR A 40 -1.65 -3.72 -17.32
C THR A 40 -1.62 -4.62 -16.09
N VAL A 41 -2.77 -5.12 -15.65
CA VAL A 41 -2.85 -6.03 -14.50
C VAL A 41 -2.34 -7.42 -14.88
N GLU A 42 -1.26 -7.85 -14.24
CA GLU A 42 -0.67 -9.18 -14.38
C GLU A 42 -1.36 -10.20 -13.46
N ARG A 43 -1.58 -9.83 -12.19
CA ARG A 43 -2.14 -10.73 -11.16
C ARG A 43 -3.02 -9.98 -10.17
N ILE A 44 -4.04 -10.69 -9.69
CA ILE A 44 -4.92 -10.28 -8.58
C ILE A 44 -5.07 -11.45 -7.62
N TYR A 45 -4.80 -11.23 -6.33
CA TYR A 45 -4.86 -12.28 -5.31
C TYR A 45 -5.12 -11.74 -3.91
N GLU A 46 -5.53 -12.61 -2.99
CA GLU A 46 -5.67 -12.26 -1.58
C GLU A 46 -4.30 -12.14 -0.91
N GLY A 47 -4.08 -11.04 -0.20
CA GLY A 47 -2.91 -10.87 0.66
C GLY A 47 -3.32 -10.63 2.11
N GLY A 48 -2.39 -10.91 3.04
CA GLY A 48 -2.55 -10.55 4.44
C GLY A 48 -3.84 -11.11 5.05
N VAL A 49 -4.66 -10.21 5.61
CA VAL A 49 -5.98 -10.55 6.17
C VAL A 49 -7.05 -9.90 5.29
N LYS A 50 -7.54 -10.65 4.30
CA LYS A 50 -8.62 -10.22 3.40
C LYS A 50 -8.30 -8.97 2.56
N ASP A 51 -7.03 -8.73 2.27
CA ASP A 51 -6.61 -7.66 1.37
C ASP A 51 -6.70 -8.11 -0.08
N VAL A 52 -6.97 -7.19 -1.00
CA VAL A 52 -6.87 -7.45 -2.44
C VAL A 52 -5.55 -6.89 -2.95
N VAL A 53 -4.70 -7.73 -3.54
CA VAL A 53 -3.39 -7.33 -4.06
C VAL A 53 -3.37 -7.40 -5.58
N PHE A 54 -2.90 -6.31 -6.21
CA PHE A 54 -2.67 -6.16 -7.63
C PHE A 54 -1.16 -6.13 -7.94
N ARG A 55 -0.80 -6.80 -9.03
CA ARG A 55 0.51 -6.73 -9.69
C ARG A 55 0.33 -6.19 -11.09
N LEU A 56 1.17 -5.24 -11.48
CA LEU A 56 1.21 -4.73 -12.84
C LEU A 56 2.39 -5.35 -13.60
N GLU A 57 2.22 -5.53 -14.91
CA GLU A 57 3.28 -6.04 -15.78
C GLU A 57 4.53 -5.15 -15.71
N GLY A 58 5.71 -5.77 -15.55
CA GLY A 58 6.99 -5.05 -15.45
C GLY A 58 7.17 -4.19 -14.19
N ASP A 59 6.21 -4.20 -13.25
CA ASP A 59 6.29 -3.43 -12.01
C ASP A 59 6.57 -4.35 -10.80
N PRO A 60 7.69 -4.16 -10.07
CA PRO A 60 7.97 -4.94 -8.87
C PRO A 60 7.10 -4.56 -7.67
N THR A 61 6.25 -3.53 -7.77
CA THR A 61 5.39 -3.04 -6.68
C THR A 61 4.16 -3.94 -6.48
N ARG A 62 3.76 -4.12 -5.22
CA ARG A 62 2.46 -4.70 -4.85
C ARG A 62 1.53 -3.58 -4.44
N TYR A 63 0.40 -3.45 -5.12
CA TYR A 63 -0.63 -2.48 -4.77
C TYR A 63 -1.74 -3.21 -4.04
N TYR A 64 -2.05 -2.85 -2.80
CA TYR A 64 -3.03 -3.58 -2.00
C TYR A 64 -4.17 -2.68 -1.52
N ILE A 65 -5.39 -3.20 -1.55
CA ILE A 65 -6.56 -2.61 -0.91
C ILE A 65 -6.74 -3.31 0.43
N ASN A 66 -6.57 -2.56 1.52
CA ASN A 66 -6.72 -3.07 2.88
C ASN A 66 -8.16 -3.54 3.12
N ARG A 67 -8.34 -4.78 3.62
CA ARG A 67 -9.66 -5.39 3.87
C ARG A 67 -10.62 -5.29 2.68
N GLY A 68 -10.09 -5.30 1.46
CA GLY A 68 -10.91 -5.16 0.25
C GLY A 68 -12.02 -6.20 0.18
N LEU A 69 -11.75 -7.44 0.59
CA LEU A 69 -12.75 -8.54 0.57
C LEU A 69 -13.82 -8.43 1.65
N GLU A 70 -13.63 -7.57 2.66
CA GLU A 70 -14.67 -7.23 3.63
C GLU A 70 -15.54 -6.05 3.17
N ASN A 71 -15.07 -5.28 2.19
CA ASN A 71 -15.73 -4.09 1.65
C ASN A 71 -16.29 -4.36 0.24
N ASP A 72 -16.99 -5.48 0.10
CA ASP A 72 -17.72 -5.90 -1.11
C ASP A 72 -16.88 -6.17 -2.38
N LEU A 73 -15.55 -6.14 -2.31
CA LEU A 73 -14.72 -6.58 -3.43
C LEU A 73 -14.69 -8.10 -3.50
N ASN A 74 -14.89 -8.64 -4.70
CA ASN A 74 -14.81 -10.07 -4.98
C ASN A 74 -13.63 -10.36 -5.91
N LEU A 75 -12.76 -11.31 -5.53
CA LEU A 75 -11.57 -11.65 -6.33
C LEU A 75 -11.91 -12.24 -7.70
N GLU A 76 -12.95 -13.06 -7.79
CA GLU A 76 -13.34 -13.70 -9.05
C GLU A 76 -13.84 -12.65 -10.04
N THR A 77 -14.71 -11.75 -9.60
CA THR A 77 -15.18 -10.62 -10.41
C THR A 77 -14.01 -9.74 -10.86
N LEU A 78 -13.14 -9.33 -9.93
CA LEU A 78 -11.98 -8.49 -10.24
C LEU A 78 -11.04 -9.17 -11.25
N ARG A 79 -10.82 -10.48 -11.12
CA ARG A 79 -9.97 -11.24 -12.05
C ARG A 79 -10.59 -11.33 -13.43
N ALA A 80 -11.89 -11.64 -13.51
CA ALA A 80 -12.61 -11.73 -14.77
C ALA A 80 -12.58 -10.39 -15.53
N ASP A 81 -12.74 -9.28 -14.80
CA ASP A 81 -12.91 -7.96 -15.40
C ASP A 81 -11.57 -7.29 -15.74
N LEU A 82 -10.52 -7.48 -14.92
CA LEU A 82 -9.34 -6.61 -14.95
C LEU A 82 -8.04 -7.32 -15.38
N LEU A 83 -7.94 -8.65 -15.36
CA LEU A 83 -6.71 -9.33 -15.78
C LEU A 83 -6.37 -9.03 -17.25
N GLY A 84 -5.11 -8.68 -17.51
CA GLY A 84 -4.64 -8.28 -18.84
C GLY A 84 -5.18 -6.94 -19.32
N LYS A 85 -5.90 -6.19 -18.48
CA LYS A 85 -6.43 -4.86 -18.81
C LYS A 85 -5.60 -3.76 -18.18
N ASN A 86 -5.61 -2.60 -18.83
CA ASN A 86 -4.92 -1.41 -18.34
C ASN A 86 -5.82 -0.68 -17.32
N VAL A 87 -5.30 -0.45 -16.12
CA VAL A 87 -6.03 0.19 -15.02
C VAL A 87 -5.27 1.40 -14.50
N THR A 88 -6.00 2.32 -13.89
CA THR A 88 -5.42 3.47 -13.19
C THR A 88 -5.52 3.23 -11.68
N ILE A 89 -4.36 3.20 -11.03
CA ILE A 89 -4.19 3.03 -9.59
C ILE A 89 -3.75 4.35 -8.99
N LYS A 90 -4.43 4.81 -7.94
CA LYS A 90 -3.99 5.96 -7.14
C LYS A 90 -3.64 5.55 -5.71
N TYR A 91 -2.54 6.08 -5.18
CA TYR A 91 -2.02 5.74 -3.86
C TYR A 91 -1.27 6.92 -3.23
N PRO A 92 -1.22 7.03 -1.88
CA PRO A 92 -0.48 8.08 -1.22
C PRO A 92 1.04 7.90 -1.34
N LYS A 93 1.77 9.01 -1.33
CA LYS A 93 3.23 9.00 -1.22
C LYS A 93 3.65 8.83 0.25
N TYR A 94 4.32 7.72 0.57
CA TYR A 94 4.91 7.48 1.90
C TYR A 94 6.14 6.56 1.82
N TRP A 95 6.84 6.42 2.95
CA TRP A 95 7.99 5.53 3.14
C TRP A 95 7.97 5.02 4.58
N THR A 96 8.41 3.78 4.80
CA THR A 96 8.56 3.16 6.11
C THR A 96 9.84 2.32 6.15
N PRO A 97 10.53 2.22 7.31
CA PRO A 97 11.67 1.31 7.44
C PRO A 97 11.33 -0.16 7.18
N LEU A 98 10.05 -0.56 7.26
CA LEU A 98 9.60 -1.93 6.92
C LEU A 98 9.54 -2.19 5.41
N ASP A 99 9.53 -1.14 4.58
CA ASP A 99 9.56 -1.22 3.12
C ASP A 99 10.48 -0.13 2.56
N PRO A 100 11.81 -0.25 2.77
CA PRO A 100 12.74 0.80 2.44
C PRO A 100 12.82 1.09 0.94
N LYS A 101 12.46 0.10 0.10
CA LYS A 101 12.46 0.18 -1.36
C LYS A 101 11.12 0.59 -1.95
N ASN A 102 10.09 0.80 -1.12
CA ASN A 102 8.77 1.23 -1.57
C ASN A 102 8.10 0.24 -2.54
N CYS A 103 8.30 -1.06 -2.32
CA CYS A 103 7.75 -2.13 -3.15
C CYS A 103 6.33 -2.53 -2.75
N ILE A 104 5.74 -1.91 -1.73
CA ILE A 104 4.37 -2.17 -1.24
C ILE A 104 3.63 -0.84 -1.10
N ARG A 105 2.47 -0.75 -1.74
CA ARG A 105 1.67 0.48 -1.78
C ARG A 105 0.21 0.21 -1.45
N HIS A 106 -0.29 0.97 -0.49
CA HIS A 106 -1.71 1.03 -0.18
C HIS A 106 -2.46 1.70 -1.34
N LEU A 107 -3.26 0.94 -2.08
CA LEU A 107 -4.09 1.39 -3.19
C LEU A 107 -5.32 2.08 -2.60
N SER A 108 -5.50 3.36 -2.90
CA SER A 108 -6.61 4.16 -2.40
C SER A 108 -7.71 4.43 -3.43
N LYS A 109 -7.41 4.28 -4.73
CA LYS A 109 -8.42 4.36 -5.79
C LYS A 109 -8.04 3.47 -6.96
N LEU A 110 -9.02 2.76 -7.50
CA LEU A 110 -8.91 1.94 -8.71
C LEU A 110 -9.92 2.41 -9.73
N GLU A 111 -9.46 2.73 -10.93
CA GLU A 111 -10.29 3.11 -12.06
C GLU A 111 -10.02 2.21 -13.26
N PHE A 112 -11.09 1.85 -13.97
CA PHE A 112 -11.04 1.07 -15.20
C PHE A 112 -12.03 1.68 -16.21
N GLU A 113 -11.55 2.03 -17.40
CA GLU A 113 -12.36 2.65 -18.47
C GLU A 113 -13.18 3.87 -18.01
N GLY A 114 -12.59 4.71 -17.16
CA GLY A 114 -13.25 5.91 -16.62
C GLY A 114 -14.29 5.63 -15.53
N ARG A 115 -14.50 4.37 -15.14
CA ARG A 115 -15.34 3.97 -14.01
C ARG A 115 -14.49 3.77 -12.77
N VAL A 116 -15.00 4.22 -11.63
CA VAL A 116 -14.39 3.99 -10.32
C VAL A 116 -14.83 2.61 -9.82
N ILE A 117 -13.89 1.69 -9.67
CA ILE A 117 -14.12 0.35 -9.13
C ILE A 117 -13.97 0.37 -7.60
N PHE A 118 -13.03 1.15 -7.09
CA PHE A 118 -12.79 1.31 -5.66
C PHE A 118 -12.30 2.73 -5.37
N ASN A 119 -12.73 3.30 -4.24
CA ASN A 119 -12.28 4.61 -3.77
C ASN A 119 -12.40 4.74 -2.25
N GLU A 120 -11.31 5.12 -1.60
CA GLU A 120 -11.24 5.52 -0.18
C GLU A 120 -10.62 6.92 0.01
N LEU A 121 -10.30 7.61 -1.09
CA LEU A 121 -9.79 8.99 -1.03
C LEU A 121 -10.91 9.94 -0.58
N LYS A 122 -10.51 11.02 0.08
CA LYS A 122 -11.39 12.10 0.56
C LYS A 122 -11.49 13.26 -0.42
#